data_AF-A0AAD2D060-F1
#
_entry.id   AF-A0AAD2D060-F1
#
_cell.length_a   1.000
_cell.length_b   1.000
_cell.length_c   1.000
_cell.angle_alpha   90.00
_cell.angle_beta   90.00
_cell.angle_gamma   90.00
#
_symmetry.space_group_name_H-M   'P 1'
#
loop_
_entity.id
_entity.type
_entity.pdbx_description
1 polymer ?
#
loop_
_entity_poly.entity_id
_entity_poly.type
_entity_poly.pdbx_seq_one_letter_code
_entity_poly.pdbx_strand_id
1 'polypeptide(L)'
;MKTYIILALLVCSAFTLPELQNVEAELPTELQVETTESALQYYYNFLKGVFLDKSSLMTPPLYKQCNSEWGSNYMGSKTVCQVGCLMSSMSMALAGLGKTINGQTVNPGNFNQWLRDHHGYSGNLFVWGAAESPFSLKYQGQKEGGSHAVDSKHITILNVHNGGHWVLAVSSTGSSYQVLDPGYQTSTYKNSEVVRAATYQIL
;
A
#
# COMPACT_ATOMS: atom_id res chain seq x y z
N MET A 1 12.30 16.97 -40.00
CA MET A 1 11.18 17.36 -39.10
C MET A 1 9.93 16.45 -39.18
N LYS A 2 9.74 15.63 -40.23
CA LYS A 2 8.50 14.82 -40.38
C LYS A 2 8.53 13.42 -39.74
N THR A 3 9.69 12.92 -39.32
CA THR A 3 9.83 11.53 -38.82
C THR A 3 9.53 11.39 -37.31
N TYR A 4 9.76 12.44 -36.51
CA TYR A 4 9.65 12.38 -35.05
C TYR A 4 8.20 12.41 -34.52
N ILE A 5 7.27 13.02 -35.26
CA ILE A 5 5.84 13.06 -34.92
C ILE A 5 5.19 11.67 -35.06
N ILE A 6 5.72 10.84 -35.95
CA ILE A 6 5.15 9.52 -36.26
C ILE A 6 5.37 8.52 -35.12
N LEU A 7 6.52 8.59 -34.40
CA LEU A 7 6.79 7.66 -33.31
C LEU A 7 5.93 7.93 -32.06
N ALA A 8 5.66 9.20 -31.73
CA ALA A 8 4.78 9.55 -30.60
C ALA A 8 3.32 9.16 -30.88
N LEU A 9 2.85 9.35 -32.13
CA LEU A 9 1.51 8.93 -32.55
C LEU A 9 1.34 7.40 -32.59
N LEU A 10 2.39 6.65 -32.95
CA LEU A 10 2.35 5.18 -32.96
C LEU A 10 2.22 4.59 -31.55
N VAL A 11 2.89 5.16 -30.55
CA VAL A 11 2.80 4.70 -29.15
C VAL A 11 1.42 5.03 -28.55
N CYS A 12 0.81 6.17 -28.89
CA CYS A 12 -0.57 6.47 -28.50
C CYS A 12 -1.62 5.58 -29.18
N SER A 13 -1.37 5.12 -30.42
CA SER A 13 -2.31 4.27 -31.16
C SER A 13 -2.38 2.81 -30.69
N ALA A 14 -1.40 2.36 -29.89
CA ALA A 14 -1.32 0.99 -29.39
C ALA A 14 -2.07 0.76 -28.05
N PHE A 15 -2.57 1.81 -27.40
CA PHE A 15 -3.28 1.72 -26.12
C PHE A 15 -4.65 2.38 -26.23
N THR A 16 -5.68 1.57 -26.50
CA THR A 16 -7.08 1.99 -26.37
C THR A 16 -7.47 2.03 -24.89
N LEU A 17 -7.10 3.10 -24.18
CA LEU A 17 -7.66 3.44 -22.88
C LEU A 17 -8.27 4.85 -22.97
N PRO A 18 -9.54 5.04 -22.56
CA PRO A 18 -10.25 6.31 -22.75
C PRO A 18 -9.76 7.48 -21.87
N GLU A 19 -8.77 7.28 -21.00
CA GLU A 19 -8.31 8.29 -20.03
C GLU A 19 -7.14 9.18 -20.49
N LEU A 20 -6.63 9.01 -21.72
CA LEU A 20 -5.53 9.84 -22.25
C LEU A 20 -5.98 11.16 -22.91
N GLN A 21 -7.28 11.51 -22.87
CA GLN A 21 -7.79 12.69 -23.59
C GLN A 21 -7.42 14.05 -22.98
N ASN A 22 -6.84 14.11 -21.76
CA ASN A 22 -6.64 15.39 -21.06
C ASN A 22 -5.20 15.67 -20.59
N VAL A 23 -4.19 14.96 -21.12
CA VAL A 23 -2.78 15.29 -20.81
C VAL A 23 -2.20 16.09 -21.96
N GLU A 24 -2.44 17.40 -21.98
CA GLU A 24 -1.58 18.34 -22.69
C GLU A 24 -0.26 18.44 -21.90
N ALA A 25 0.66 17.50 -22.15
CA ALA A 25 2.03 17.66 -21.70
C ALA A 25 2.69 18.75 -22.55
N GLU A 26 2.89 19.95 -21.99
CA GLU A 26 3.75 20.95 -22.59
C GLU A 26 5.17 20.38 -22.70
N LEU A 27 5.59 20.04 -23.93
CA LEU A 27 6.94 19.60 -24.22
C LEU A 27 7.91 20.77 -23.99
N PRO A 28 9.01 20.59 -23.25
CA PRO A 28 10.02 21.62 -23.10
C PRO A 28 10.60 21.99 -24.48
N THR A 29 10.69 23.29 -24.75
CA THR A 29 10.89 23.86 -26.09
C THR A 29 12.31 23.74 -26.63
N GLU A 30 13.24 23.14 -25.89
CA GLU A 30 14.63 23.03 -26.33
C GLU A 30 15.26 21.71 -25.86
N LEU A 31 15.27 20.71 -26.74
CA LEU A 31 16.20 19.60 -26.63
C LEU A 31 16.67 19.21 -28.03
N GLN A 32 17.86 19.68 -28.39
CA GLN A 32 18.61 19.12 -29.52
C GLN A 32 19.19 17.78 -29.08
N VAL A 33 18.40 16.71 -29.25
CA VAL A 33 18.88 15.35 -29.03
C VAL A 33 19.64 14.91 -30.28
N GLU A 34 20.97 14.91 -30.22
CA GLU A 34 21.85 14.71 -31.38
C GLU A 34 21.87 13.28 -31.96
N THR A 35 21.19 12.30 -31.36
CA THR A 35 21.06 10.95 -31.96
C THR A 35 19.70 10.32 -31.65
N THR A 36 19.15 9.56 -32.61
CA THR A 36 17.86 8.86 -32.45
C THR A 36 17.85 7.87 -31.29
N GLU A 37 19.00 7.31 -30.92
CA GLU A 37 19.13 6.35 -29.82
C GLU A 37 19.03 7.00 -28.44
N SER A 38 19.60 8.20 -28.26
CA SER A 38 19.50 8.93 -27.00
C SER A 38 18.08 9.43 -26.73
N ALA A 39 17.35 9.82 -27.77
CA ALA A 39 15.93 10.17 -27.68
C ALA A 39 15.07 8.96 -27.30
N LEU A 40 15.28 7.81 -27.93
CA LEU A 40 14.58 6.57 -27.60
C LEU A 40 14.87 6.12 -26.18
N GLN A 41 16.11 6.19 -25.71
CA GLN A 41 16.47 5.84 -24.35
C GLN A 41 15.85 6.79 -23.33
N TYR A 42 15.79 8.09 -23.64
CA TYR A 42 15.10 9.07 -22.79
C TYR A 42 13.60 8.81 -22.71
N TYR A 43 12.92 8.61 -23.85
CA TYR A 43 11.49 8.27 -23.87
C TYR A 43 11.22 6.92 -23.21
N TYR A 44 12.07 5.93 -23.39
CA TYR A 44 11.95 4.64 -22.70
C TYR A 44 12.12 4.80 -21.18
N ASN A 45 13.07 5.61 -20.71
CA ASN A 45 13.25 5.89 -19.30
C ASN A 45 12.10 6.73 -18.72
N PHE A 46 11.58 7.69 -19.49
CA PHE A 46 10.42 8.49 -19.12
C PHE A 46 9.15 7.64 -19.05
N LEU A 47 8.86 6.84 -20.09
CA LEU A 47 7.74 5.90 -20.09
C LEU A 47 7.92 4.83 -19.01
N LYS A 48 9.14 4.32 -18.77
CA LYS A 48 9.41 3.47 -17.61
C LYS A 48 9.12 4.18 -16.30
N GLY A 49 9.53 5.43 -16.12
CA GLY A 49 9.21 6.22 -14.93
C GLY A 49 7.70 6.43 -14.77
N VAL A 50 6.97 6.69 -15.85
CA VAL A 50 5.53 6.97 -15.84
C VAL A 50 4.68 5.69 -15.73
N PHE A 51 5.12 4.56 -16.31
CA PHE A 51 4.37 3.30 -16.33
C PHE A 51 4.85 2.27 -15.32
N LEU A 52 6.13 2.26 -14.89
CA LEU A 52 6.63 1.38 -13.82
C LEU A 52 6.43 1.94 -12.41
N ASP A 53 6.25 3.27 -12.24
CA ASP A 53 5.80 3.83 -10.94
C ASP A 53 4.33 3.45 -10.64
N LYS A 54 3.59 2.97 -11.65
CA LYS A 54 2.26 2.38 -11.48
C LYS A 54 2.27 0.89 -11.09
N SER A 55 3.41 0.19 -11.12
CA SER A 55 3.46 -1.28 -11.07
C SER A 55 4.20 -1.91 -9.89
N SER A 56 4.35 -1.21 -8.77
CA SER A 56 4.39 -1.92 -7.49
C SER A 56 3.36 -1.35 -6.54
N LEU A 57 2.08 -1.50 -6.91
CA LEU A 57 1.09 -1.72 -5.87
C LEU A 57 1.63 -2.86 -5.01
N MET A 58 1.71 -2.60 -3.71
CA MET A 58 2.07 -3.60 -2.72
C MET A 58 1.27 -4.88 -3.03
N THR A 59 1.94 -6.02 -3.15
CA THR A 59 1.26 -7.33 -3.24
C THR A 59 1.41 -8.05 -1.90
N PRO A 60 0.72 -7.57 -0.85
CA PRO A 60 0.85 -8.17 0.46
C PRO A 60 0.23 -9.58 0.49
N PRO A 61 0.80 -10.52 1.26
CA PRO A 61 0.17 -11.80 1.53
C PRO A 61 -1.06 -11.62 2.42
N LEU A 62 -2.07 -12.50 2.29
CA LEU A 62 -3.17 -12.55 3.24
C LEU A 62 -2.76 -13.36 4.48
N TYR A 63 -2.69 -12.69 5.62
CA TYR A 63 -2.50 -13.32 6.93
C TYR A 63 -3.77 -13.26 7.77
N LYS A 64 -4.25 -14.43 8.19
CA LYS A 64 -5.40 -14.55 9.09
C LYS A 64 -4.98 -14.43 10.54
N GLN A 65 -5.68 -13.62 11.34
CA GLN A 65 -5.33 -13.43 12.76
C GLN A 65 -5.51 -14.71 13.59
N CYS A 66 -6.38 -15.62 13.16
CA CYS A 66 -6.63 -16.91 13.81
C CYS A 66 -5.87 -18.09 13.18
N ASN A 67 -4.83 -17.84 12.38
CA ASN A 67 -3.97 -18.91 11.89
C ASN A 67 -3.32 -19.66 13.08
N SER A 68 -3.19 -21.00 12.98
CA SER A 68 -2.66 -21.84 14.04
C SER A 68 -1.21 -21.53 14.46
N GLU A 69 -0.40 -20.95 13.58
CA GLU A 69 1.01 -20.62 13.87
C GLU A 69 1.17 -19.47 14.89
N TRP A 70 0.20 -18.55 14.97
CA TRP A 70 0.31 -17.37 15.84
C TRP A 70 -0.98 -16.99 16.57
N GLY A 71 -2.13 -17.57 16.21
CA GLY A 71 -3.44 -17.15 16.72
C GLY A 71 -3.60 -17.33 18.23
N SER A 72 -2.85 -18.26 18.83
CA SER A 72 -2.79 -18.49 20.28
C SER A 72 -1.79 -17.58 21.01
N ASN A 73 -0.92 -16.86 20.29
CA ASN A 73 0.07 -15.98 20.90
C ASN A 73 -0.62 -14.80 21.57
N TYR A 74 -0.20 -14.45 22.78
CA TYR A 74 -0.70 -13.26 23.47
C TYR A 74 -0.11 -11.99 22.86
N MET A 75 -0.92 -10.94 22.75
CA MET A 75 -0.47 -9.56 22.49
C MET A 75 -0.27 -8.82 23.82
N GLY A 76 -1.29 -8.90 24.68
CA GLY A 76 -1.28 -8.46 26.07
C GLY A 76 -2.00 -9.50 26.94
N SER A 77 -3.24 -9.18 27.35
CA SER A 77 -4.14 -10.12 28.03
C SER A 77 -5.01 -10.95 27.10
N LYS A 78 -4.99 -10.67 25.80
CA LYS A 78 -5.74 -11.36 24.74
C LYS A 78 -4.81 -11.92 23.68
N THR A 79 -5.27 -12.94 22.96
CA THR A 79 -4.50 -13.55 21.88
C THR A 79 -4.66 -12.80 20.55
N VAL A 80 -3.76 -13.07 19.61
CA VAL A 80 -3.84 -12.56 18.23
C VAL A 80 -5.19 -12.93 17.59
N CYS A 81 -5.69 -14.15 17.78
CA CYS A 81 -6.98 -14.53 17.22
C CYS A 81 -8.14 -13.67 17.76
N GLN A 82 -8.10 -13.30 19.05
CA GLN A 82 -9.17 -12.56 19.70
C GLN A 82 -9.21 -11.07 19.30
N VAL A 83 -8.06 -10.41 19.16
CA VAL A 83 -7.99 -8.94 19.01
C VAL A 83 -6.90 -8.45 18.03
N GLY A 84 -6.25 -9.34 17.29
CA GLY A 84 -5.07 -9.04 16.49
C GLY A 84 -5.33 -8.55 15.06
N CYS A 85 -6.53 -8.03 14.77
CA CYS A 85 -6.88 -7.58 13.42
C CYS A 85 -5.92 -6.49 12.92
N LEU A 86 -5.74 -5.42 13.69
CA LEU A 86 -4.83 -4.33 13.33
C LEU A 86 -3.38 -4.80 13.18
N MET A 87 -2.87 -5.58 14.13
CA MET A 87 -1.50 -6.09 14.08
C MET A 87 -1.29 -6.98 12.84
N SER A 88 -2.23 -7.86 12.53
CA SER A 88 -2.17 -8.72 11.35
C SER A 88 -2.23 -7.91 10.05
N SER A 89 -3.08 -6.88 9.98
CA SER A 89 -3.12 -5.95 8.84
C SER A 89 -1.81 -5.23 8.63
N MET A 90 -1.17 -4.78 9.70
CA MET A 90 0.15 -4.15 9.61
C MET A 90 1.24 -5.16 9.19
N SER A 91 1.21 -6.40 9.70
CA SER A 91 2.11 -7.45 9.24
C SER A 91 2.01 -7.71 7.74
N MET A 92 0.79 -7.77 7.20
CA MET A 92 0.56 -7.93 5.76
C MET A 92 1.20 -6.78 4.98
N ALA A 93 1.00 -5.54 5.44
CA ALA A 93 1.57 -4.36 4.79
C ALA A 93 3.11 -4.39 4.78
N LEU A 94 3.71 -4.68 5.93
CA LEU A 94 5.17 -4.79 6.08
C LEU A 94 5.74 -5.91 5.22
N ALA A 95 5.07 -7.06 5.15
CA ALA A 95 5.47 -8.17 4.29
C ALA A 95 5.41 -7.79 2.80
N GLY A 96 4.35 -7.09 2.38
CA GLY A 96 4.20 -6.59 1.02
C GLY A 96 5.25 -5.54 0.63
N LEU A 97 5.83 -4.84 1.59
CA LEU A 97 6.99 -3.96 1.41
C LEU A 97 8.34 -4.69 1.48
N GLY A 98 8.33 -6.02 1.61
CA GLY A 98 9.56 -6.82 1.75
C GLY A 98 10.31 -6.57 3.06
N LYS A 99 9.66 -6.02 4.09
CA LYS A 99 10.30 -5.80 5.39
C LYS A 99 10.54 -7.12 6.11
N THR A 100 11.61 -7.17 6.90
CA THR A 100 12.03 -8.36 7.64
C THR A 100 12.27 -8.05 9.11
N ILE A 101 12.14 -9.07 9.95
CA ILE A 101 12.55 -9.08 11.36
C ILE A 101 13.51 -10.26 11.51
N ASN A 102 14.73 -10.00 11.98
CA ASN A 102 15.79 -11.02 12.12
C ASN A 102 16.03 -11.82 10.82
N GLY A 103 15.97 -11.14 9.67
CA GLY A 103 16.18 -11.77 8.36
C GLY A 103 14.99 -12.59 7.82
N GLN A 104 13.89 -12.69 8.57
CA GLN A 104 12.67 -13.35 8.11
C GLN A 104 11.62 -12.32 7.68
N THR A 105 10.89 -12.58 6.60
CA THR A 105 9.75 -11.75 6.18
C THR A 105 8.79 -11.55 7.35
N VAL A 106 8.30 -10.33 7.52
CA VAL A 106 7.33 -10.01 8.56
C VAL A 106 6.08 -10.88 8.41
N ASN A 107 5.63 -11.47 9.51
CA ASN A 107 4.35 -12.15 9.64
C ASN A 107 3.72 -11.84 11.02
N PRO A 108 2.46 -12.22 11.29
CA PRO A 108 1.85 -11.87 12.57
C PRO A 108 2.55 -12.49 13.78
N GLY A 109 3.20 -13.64 13.62
CA GLY A 109 3.97 -14.29 14.69
C GLY A 109 5.20 -13.48 15.11
N ASN A 110 6.11 -13.23 14.17
CA ASN A 110 7.36 -12.51 14.47
C ASN A 110 7.12 -11.02 14.77
N PHE A 111 6.11 -10.39 14.15
CA PHE A 111 5.77 -9.01 14.43
C PHE A 111 5.14 -8.85 15.80
N ASN A 112 4.21 -9.74 16.17
CA ASN A 112 3.64 -9.72 17.51
C ASN A 112 4.74 -9.86 18.58
N GLN A 113 5.65 -10.83 18.40
CA GLN A 113 6.75 -11.01 19.35
C GLN A 113 7.63 -9.75 19.43
N TRP A 114 8.03 -9.19 18.29
CA TRP A 114 8.83 -7.97 18.24
C TRP A 114 8.13 -6.81 18.97
N LEU A 115 6.83 -6.59 18.74
CA LEU A 115 6.07 -5.53 19.41
C LEU A 115 6.03 -5.70 20.92
N ARG A 116 5.88 -6.94 21.42
CA ARG A 116 5.88 -7.20 22.87
C ARG A 116 7.22 -6.83 23.50
N ASP A 117 8.32 -7.09 22.80
CA ASP A 117 9.67 -6.83 23.28
C ASP A 117 10.07 -5.34 23.19
N HIS A 118 9.34 -4.54 22.40
CA HIS A 118 9.68 -3.13 22.09
C HIS A 118 8.57 -2.15 22.52
N HIS A 119 7.76 -2.51 23.52
CA HIS A 119 6.66 -1.66 24.02
C HIS A 119 5.67 -1.22 22.93
N GLY A 120 5.48 -2.07 21.91
CA GLY A 120 4.55 -1.86 20.80
C GLY A 120 3.08 -1.98 21.18
N TYR A 121 2.78 -2.26 22.45
CA TYR A 121 1.43 -2.37 22.98
C TYR A 121 1.21 -1.55 24.25
N SER A 122 0.01 -0.97 24.36
CA SER A 122 -0.58 -0.51 25.62
C SER A 122 -1.79 -1.39 25.94
N GLY A 123 -1.63 -2.31 26.90
CA GLY A 123 -2.59 -3.41 27.09
C GLY A 123 -2.60 -4.34 25.88
N ASN A 124 -3.72 -4.41 25.15
CA ASN A 124 -3.84 -5.14 23.89
C ASN A 124 -3.80 -4.23 22.65
N LEU A 125 -3.69 -2.91 22.85
CA LEU A 125 -3.78 -1.93 21.78
C LEU A 125 -2.41 -1.70 21.16
N PHE A 126 -2.34 -1.85 19.84
CA PHE A 126 -1.18 -1.50 19.03
C PHE A 126 -0.84 0.00 19.17
N VAL A 127 0.41 0.29 19.50
CA VAL A 127 0.93 1.66 19.57
C VAL A 127 1.38 2.08 18.17
N TRP A 128 0.66 2.99 17.52
CA TRP A 128 0.91 3.38 16.13
C TRP A 128 2.36 3.80 15.84
N GLY A 129 2.99 4.55 16.74
CA GLY A 129 4.37 4.98 16.57
C GLY A 129 5.42 3.85 16.63
N ALA A 130 5.06 2.67 17.14
CA ALA A 130 6.01 1.57 17.35
C ALA A 130 6.59 1.01 16.04
N ALA A 131 5.89 1.18 14.91
CA ALA A 131 6.33 0.70 13.61
C ALA A 131 7.08 1.75 12.78
N GLU A 132 7.23 2.99 13.26
CA GLU A 132 7.81 4.08 12.45
C GLU A 132 9.31 3.85 12.18
N SER A 133 10.15 4.02 13.20
CA SER A 133 11.61 3.90 13.04
C SER A 133 12.08 2.52 12.55
N PRO A 134 11.57 1.38 13.05
CA PRO A 134 12.08 0.06 12.66
C PRO A 134 11.80 -0.31 11.21
N PHE A 135 10.76 0.26 10.60
CA PHE A 135 10.32 -0.11 9.26
C PHE A 135 10.40 1.03 8.23
N SER A 136 11.00 2.17 8.60
CA SER A 136 11.09 3.37 7.75
C SER A 136 9.70 3.86 7.35
N LEU A 137 8.84 4.05 8.34
CA LEU A 137 7.49 4.56 8.18
C LEU A 137 7.31 5.84 8.99
N LYS A 138 6.34 6.67 8.59
CA LYS A 138 5.89 7.82 9.36
C LYS A 138 4.38 7.77 9.54
N TYR A 139 3.92 7.74 10.78
CA TYR A 139 2.49 7.70 11.06
C TYR A 139 1.85 9.06 10.76
N GLN A 140 0.75 9.06 9.99
CA GLN A 140 0.04 10.27 9.55
C GLN A 140 -1.27 10.50 10.33
N GLY A 141 -1.54 9.70 11.36
CA GLY A 141 -2.76 9.79 12.15
C GLY A 141 -3.92 8.97 11.59
N GLN A 142 -5.10 9.21 12.16
CA GLN A 142 -6.37 8.63 11.72
C GLN A 142 -7.28 9.72 11.20
N LYS A 143 -7.95 9.46 10.07
CA LYS A 143 -8.90 10.39 9.48
C LYS A 143 -10.25 9.71 9.28
N GLU A 144 -11.31 10.38 9.74
CA GLU A 144 -12.70 9.98 9.49
C GLU A 144 -13.15 10.46 8.11
N GLY A 145 -13.97 9.64 7.44
CA GLY A 145 -14.63 9.97 6.18
C GLY A 145 -13.71 10.29 4.98
N GLY A 146 -14.36 10.38 3.81
CA GLY A 146 -13.71 10.72 2.55
C GLY A 146 -12.92 9.56 1.92
N SER A 147 -12.24 9.86 0.81
CA SER A 147 -11.34 8.93 0.14
C SER A 147 -9.96 8.95 0.81
N HIS A 148 -9.40 7.77 1.06
CA HIS A 148 -8.09 7.56 1.63
C HIS A 148 -7.12 7.09 0.55
N ALA A 149 -5.90 7.60 0.56
CA ALA A 149 -4.89 7.22 -0.41
C ALA A 149 -4.55 5.72 -0.27
N VAL A 150 -4.55 5.01 -1.39
CA VAL A 150 -4.05 3.64 -1.47
C VAL A 150 -3.12 3.62 -2.69
N ASP A 151 -1.84 3.89 -2.44
CA ASP A 151 -0.82 4.12 -3.46
C ASP A 151 0.54 3.54 -3.01
N SER A 152 1.56 3.69 -3.84
CA SER A 152 2.91 3.17 -3.58
C SER A 152 3.66 3.86 -2.42
N LYS A 153 3.15 4.99 -1.91
CA LYS A 153 3.78 5.79 -0.84
C LYS A 153 3.06 5.66 0.50
N HIS A 154 1.90 5.01 0.53
CA HIS A 154 1.09 4.94 1.73
C HIS A 154 0.65 3.50 2.08
N ILE A 155 0.78 3.14 3.35
CA ILE A 155 0.01 2.04 3.95
C ILE A 155 -1.28 2.62 4.48
N THR A 156 -2.42 2.05 4.08
CA THR A 156 -3.74 2.48 4.57
C THR A 156 -4.47 1.31 5.22
N ILE A 157 -4.79 1.47 6.50
CA ILE A 157 -5.53 0.48 7.29
C ILE A 157 -6.89 1.08 7.64
N LEU A 158 -7.95 0.44 7.16
CA LEU A 158 -9.32 0.91 7.33
C LEU A 158 -9.91 0.37 8.63
N ASN A 159 -10.70 1.20 9.31
CA ASN A 159 -11.53 0.80 10.43
C ASN A 159 -12.97 0.64 9.95
N VAL A 160 -13.50 -0.57 10.12
CA VAL A 160 -14.80 -1.02 9.59
C VAL A 160 -15.64 -1.64 10.71
N HIS A 161 -16.83 -2.15 10.39
CA HIS A 161 -17.75 -2.79 11.35
C HIS A 161 -18.05 -1.89 12.56
N ASN A 162 -18.52 -0.67 12.30
CA ASN A 162 -18.82 0.34 13.32
C ASN A 162 -17.64 0.64 14.26
N GLY A 163 -16.42 0.47 13.75
CA GLY A 163 -15.17 0.77 14.45
C GLY A 163 -14.54 -0.42 15.19
N GLY A 164 -15.17 -1.59 15.17
CA GLY A 164 -14.70 -2.78 15.87
C GLY A 164 -13.59 -3.57 15.18
N HIS A 165 -13.29 -3.27 13.90
CA HIS A 165 -12.38 -4.10 13.11
C HIS A 165 -11.44 -3.27 12.23
N TRP A 166 -10.22 -3.78 12.00
CA TRP A 166 -9.20 -3.14 11.17
C TRP A 166 -8.75 -4.06 10.04
N VAL A 167 -8.61 -3.52 8.83
CA VAL A 167 -8.26 -4.26 7.61
C VAL A 167 -7.25 -3.48 6.77
N LEU A 168 -6.39 -4.18 6.02
CA LEU A 168 -5.45 -3.53 5.11
C LEU A 168 -6.13 -3.21 3.78
N ALA A 169 -6.13 -1.96 3.34
CA ALA A 169 -6.54 -1.60 1.99
C ALA A 169 -5.38 -1.83 1.00
N VAL A 170 -5.69 -2.46 -0.15
CA VAL A 170 -4.70 -2.75 -1.20
C VAL A 170 -5.01 -2.02 -2.51
N SER A 171 -6.26 -1.64 -2.75
CA SER A 171 -6.61 -0.71 -3.82
C SER A 171 -7.93 0.01 -3.52
N SER A 172 -8.21 1.09 -4.26
CA SER A 172 -9.48 1.82 -4.20
C SER A 172 -10.04 1.99 -5.61
N THR A 173 -11.37 1.87 -5.73
CA THR A 173 -12.14 2.17 -6.96
C THR A 173 -12.78 3.56 -6.91
N GLY A 174 -12.52 4.34 -5.87
CA GLY A 174 -13.20 5.60 -5.56
C GLY A 174 -14.52 5.44 -4.80
N SER A 175 -15.23 4.31 -4.96
CA SER A 175 -16.48 4.00 -4.24
C SER A 175 -16.33 2.88 -3.20
N SER A 176 -15.32 2.04 -3.38
CA SER A 176 -14.99 0.92 -2.49
C SER A 176 -13.48 0.72 -2.38
N TYR A 177 -13.07 -0.02 -1.37
CA TYR A 177 -11.71 -0.49 -1.17
C TYR A 177 -11.64 -2.00 -1.35
N GLN A 178 -10.65 -2.46 -2.10
CA GLN A 178 -10.22 -3.85 -2.03
C GLN A 178 -9.31 -4.01 -0.82
N VAL A 179 -9.52 -5.07 -0.05
CA VAL A 179 -8.85 -5.25 1.25
C VAL A 179 -8.30 -6.66 1.42
N LEU A 180 -7.33 -6.77 2.33
CA LEU A 180 -6.99 -8.03 2.99
C LEU A 180 -7.52 -7.98 4.43
N ASP A 181 -8.57 -8.78 4.68
CA ASP A 181 -9.23 -8.85 5.97
C ASP A 181 -8.68 -10.02 6.81
N PRO A 182 -8.02 -9.77 7.94
CA PRO A 182 -7.44 -10.82 8.77
C PRO A 182 -8.47 -11.57 9.62
N GLY A 183 -9.66 -11.01 9.83
CA GLY A 183 -10.71 -11.57 10.69
C GLY A 183 -11.85 -12.27 9.94
N TYR A 184 -12.21 -11.77 8.76
CA TYR A 184 -13.39 -12.21 8.00
C TYR A 184 -13.03 -12.64 6.57
N GLN A 185 -13.89 -13.42 5.92
CA GLN A 185 -13.75 -13.76 4.50
C GLN A 185 -14.29 -12.63 3.61
N THR A 186 -13.81 -11.41 3.84
CA THR A 186 -14.22 -10.20 3.12
C THR A 186 -13.06 -9.65 2.31
N SER A 187 -13.28 -9.35 1.04
CA SER A 187 -12.27 -8.79 0.13
C SER A 187 -12.56 -7.35 -0.30
N THR A 188 -13.72 -6.80 0.06
CA THR A 188 -14.15 -5.46 -0.34
C THR A 188 -14.99 -4.82 0.77
N TYR A 189 -14.80 -3.51 0.99
CA TYR A 189 -15.70 -2.66 1.78
C TYR A 189 -16.06 -1.39 1.00
N LYS A 190 -17.30 -0.94 1.09
CA LYS A 190 -17.74 0.35 0.54
C LYS A 190 -17.23 1.51 1.40
N ASN A 191 -17.12 2.71 0.82
CA ASN A 191 -16.76 3.91 1.59
C ASN A 191 -17.70 4.14 2.78
N SER A 192 -18.99 3.82 2.65
CA SER A 192 -19.98 3.95 3.73
C SER A 192 -19.76 3.01 4.92
N GLU A 193 -18.96 1.96 4.75
CA GLU A 193 -18.64 0.99 5.80
C GLU A 193 -17.34 1.33 6.53
N VAL A 194 -16.56 2.28 5.99
CA VAL A 194 -15.33 2.78 6.58
C VAL A 194 -15.66 3.91 7.55
N VAL A 195 -15.36 3.69 8.83
CA VAL A 195 -15.52 4.70 9.88
C VAL A 195 -14.37 5.71 9.82
N ARG A 196 -13.15 5.21 9.67
CA ARG A 196 -11.91 5.99 9.55
C ARG A 196 -10.81 5.15 8.92
N ALA A 197 -9.72 5.78 8.53
CA ALA A 197 -8.50 5.09 8.15
C ALA A 197 -7.30 5.63 8.91
N ALA A 198 -6.37 4.75 9.23
CA ALA A 198 -5.04 5.06 9.71
C ALA A 198 -4.05 4.92 8.57
N THR A 199 -3.16 5.90 8.41
CA THR A 199 -2.21 5.91 7.29
C THR A 199 -0.78 6.05 7.78
N TYR A 200 0.13 5.31 7.15
CA TYR A 200 1.57 5.56 7.24
C TYR A 200 2.08 6.02 5.88
N GLN A 201 2.97 7.00 5.90
CA GLN A 201 3.83 7.30 4.76
C GLN A 201 5.04 6.35 4.80
N ILE A 202 5.40 5.80 3.64
CA ILE A 202 6.61 5.01 3.44
C ILE A 202 7.76 5.99 3.16
N LEU A 203 8.87 5.85 3.90
CA LEU A 203 10.05 6.72 3.82
C LEU A 203 11.18 6.08 3.00
#